data_AF-A0A1H3PL21-F1
#
_entry.id   AF-A0A1H3PL21-F1
#
_cell.length_a   1.000
_cell.length_b   1.000
_cell.length_c   1.000
_cell.angle_alpha   90.00
_cell.angle_beta   90.00
_cell.angle_gamma   90.00
#
_symmetry.space_group_name_H-M   'P 1'
#
loop_
_entity.id
_entity.type
_entity.pdbx_description
1 polymer ?
#
loop_
_entity_poly.entity_id
_entity_poly.type
_entity_poly.pdbx_seq_one_letter_code
_entity_poly.pdbx_strand_id
1 'polypeptide(L)'
;MSAWNVVILASIICLALKVAGYLIPPRAFEHPTVARIANLMTVALLAALIAVQTLGAGQSIQVDARLPAVLVAAGLYALRVPFVVVVIAAAAVAALIRALT
;
A
#
# COMPACT_ATOMS: atom_id res chain seq x y z
N MET A 1 14.08 12.55 -23.93
CA MET A 1 13.66 13.14 -22.64
C MET A 1 14.65 12.69 -21.59
N SER A 2 15.44 13.60 -21.01
CA SER A 2 16.34 13.26 -19.90
C SER A 2 15.52 12.99 -18.63
N ALA A 3 16.03 12.15 -17.73
CA ALA A 3 15.42 11.89 -16.41
C ALA A 3 15.15 13.22 -15.67
N TRP A 4 16.02 14.21 -15.83
CA TRP A 4 15.86 15.55 -15.26
C TRP A 4 14.63 16.28 -15.77
N ASN A 5 14.31 16.18 -17.06
CA ASN A 5 13.11 16.79 -17.64
C ASN A 5 11.83 16.17 -17.05
N VAL A 6 11.84 14.85 -16.81
CA VAL A 6 10.71 14.14 -16.18
C VAL A 6 10.53 14.58 -14.73
N VAL A 7 11.62 14.70 -13.97
CA VAL A 7 11.58 15.14 -12.56
C VAL A 7 11.04 16.56 -12.46
N ILE A 8 11.50 17.48 -13.31
CA ILE A 8 11.02 18.87 -13.35
C ILE A 8 9.53 18.90 -13.69
N LEU A 9 9.11 18.16 -14.72
CA LEU A 9 7.71 18.09 -15.12
C LEU A 9 6.82 17.52 -14.00
N ALA A 10 7.23 16.43 -13.36
CA ALA A 10 6.51 15.83 -12.24
C ALA A 10 6.39 16.79 -11.05
N SER A 11 7.45 17.56 -10.77
CA SER A 11 7.44 18.58 -9.70
C SER A 11 6.44 19.69 -10.00
N ILE A 12 6.39 20.17 -11.25
CA ILE A 12 5.41 21.19 -11.70
C ILE A 12 3.99 20.64 -11.59
N ILE A 13 3.74 19.40 -12.03
CA ILE A 13 2.43 18.76 -11.92
C ILE A 13 2.00 18.66 -10.44
N CYS A 14 2.91 18.25 -9.56
CA CYS A 14 2.63 18.12 -8.13
C CYS A 14 2.26 19.48 -7.49
N LEU A 15 2.98 20.55 -7.87
CA LEU A 15 2.66 21.91 -7.47
C LEU A 15 1.30 22.36 -8.01
N ALA A 16 1.03 22.13 -9.30
CA ALA A 16 -0.22 22.50 -9.95
C ALA A 16 -1.42 21.80 -9.28
N LEU A 17 -1.29 20.51 -8.94
CA LEU A 17 -2.32 19.76 -8.21
C LEU A 17 -2.55 20.33 -6.80
N LYS A 18 -1.49 20.70 -6.09
CA LYS A 18 -1.60 21.34 -4.77
C LYS A 18 -2.34 22.68 -4.84
N VAL A 19 -2.00 23.51 -5.83
CA VAL A 19 -2.67 24.81 -6.05
C VAL A 19 -4.12 24.63 -6.49
N ALA A 20 -4.39 23.68 -7.39
CA ALA A 20 -5.75 23.33 -7.79
C ALA A 20 -6.60 22.86 -6.60
N GLY A 21 -6.00 22.15 -5.63
CA GLY A 21 -6.65 21.78 -4.38
C GLY A 21 -7.15 22.97 -3.55
N TYR A 22 -6.47 24.12 -3.59
CA TYR A 22 -6.93 25.35 -2.92
C TYR A 22 -8.12 26.03 -3.62
N LEU A 23 -8.31 25.80 -4.92
CA LEU A 23 -9.46 26.31 -5.66
C LEU A 23 -10.74 25.51 -5.37
N ILE A 24 -10.63 24.33 -4.78
CA ILE A 24 -11.79 23.47 -4.48
C ILE A 24 -12.57 24.09 -3.31
N PRO A 25 -13.86 24.43 -3.49
CA PRO A 25 -14.65 25.05 -2.44
C PRO A 25 -14.87 24.07 -1.27
N PRO A 26 -14.82 24.54 0.00
CA PRO A 26 -14.92 23.68 1.20
C PRO A 26 -16.16 22.78 1.24
N ARG A 27 -17.27 23.27 0.70
CA ARG A 27 -18.56 22.57 0.52
C ARG A 27 -18.47 21.26 -0.28
N ALA A 28 -17.43 21.06 -1.09
CA ALA A 28 -17.19 19.79 -1.78
C ALA A 28 -16.67 18.68 -0.84
N PHE A 29 -16.01 19.05 0.25
CA PHE A 29 -15.46 18.09 1.24
C PHE A 29 -16.42 17.78 2.39
N GLU A 30 -17.45 18.60 2.58
CA GLU A 30 -18.49 18.38 3.60
C GLU A 30 -19.44 17.22 3.25
N HIS A 31 -19.42 16.74 2.00
CA HIS A 31 -20.22 15.58 1.62
C HIS A 31 -19.73 14.35 2.39
N PRO A 32 -20.61 13.62 3.11
CA PRO A 32 -20.22 12.53 4.01
C PRO A 32 -19.43 11.43 3.31
N THR A 33 -19.72 11.18 2.03
CA THR A 33 -18.98 10.22 1.18
C THR A 33 -17.53 10.63 0.95
N VAL A 34 -17.26 11.91 0.66
CA VAL A 34 -15.92 12.41 0.34
C VAL A 34 -15.03 12.36 1.59
N ALA A 35 -15.56 12.78 2.73
CA ALA A 35 -14.88 12.70 4.02
C ALA A 35 -14.56 11.24 4.40
N ARG A 36 -15.49 10.30 4.18
CA ARG A 36 -15.25 8.87 4.45
C ARG A 36 -14.14 8.28 3.58
N ILE A 37 -14.11 8.61 2.29
CA ILE A 37 -13.07 8.16 1.36
C ILE A 37 -11.71 8.73 1.77
N ALA A 38 -11.65 10.04 2.06
CA ALA A 38 -10.41 10.70 2.49
C ALA A 38 -9.81 10.06 3.75
N ASN A 39 -10.65 9.73 4.73
CA ASN A 39 -10.22 9.04 5.96
C ASN A 39 -9.70 7.62 5.71
N LEU A 40 -10.21 6.92 4.70
CA LEU A 40 -9.78 5.56 4.36
C LEU A 40 -8.60 5.53 3.38
N MET A 41 -8.24 6.66 2.77
CA MET A 41 -7.26 6.73 1.69
C MET A 41 -5.87 6.26 2.15
N THR A 42 -5.42 6.66 3.34
CA THR A 42 -4.11 6.24 3.88
C THR A 42 -4.04 4.74 4.06
N VAL A 43 -5.05 4.14 4.69
CA VAL A 43 -5.14 2.69 4.90
C VAL A 43 -5.22 1.96 3.57
N ALA A 44 -6.03 2.44 2.62
CA ALA A 44 -6.17 1.84 1.30
C ALA A 44 -4.86 1.90 0.50
N LEU A 45 -4.16 3.03 0.51
CA LEU A 45 -2.87 3.19 -0.18
C LEU A 45 -1.77 2.32 0.45
N LEU A 46 -1.70 2.24 1.78
CA LEU A 46 -0.76 1.35 2.46
C LEU A 46 -1.07 -0.13 2.18
N ALA A 47 -2.36 -0.51 2.20
CA ALA A 47 -2.77 -1.87 1.85
C ALA A 47 -2.44 -2.20 0.39
N ALA A 48 -2.70 -1.28 -0.55
CA ALA A 48 -2.34 -1.43 -1.95
C ALA A 48 -0.81 -1.54 -2.14
N LEU A 49 -0.03 -0.74 -1.42
CA LEU A 49 1.43 -0.84 -1.43
C LEU A 49 1.87 -2.23 -0.97
N ILE A 50 1.35 -2.73 0.15
CA ILE A 50 1.66 -4.08 0.63
C ILE A 50 1.27 -5.11 -0.42
N ALA A 51 0.09 -5.00 -1.05
CA ALA A 51 -0.33 -5.92 -2.11
C ALA A 51 0.64 -5.90 -3.31
N VAL A 52 0.99 -4.73 -3.83
CA VAL A 52 1.92 -4.62 -4.98
C VAL A 52 3.32 -5.10 -4.61
N GLN A 53 3.81 -4.80 -3.41
CA GLN A 53 5.13 -5.24 -2.95
C GLN A 53 5.20 -6.73 -2.57
N THR A 54 4.06 -7.37 -2.32
CA THR A 54 3.96 -8.81 -2.02
C THR A 54 3.76 -9.65 -3.28
N LEU A 55 3.02 -9.14 -4.27
CA LEU A 55 2.79 -9.82 -5.55
C LEU A 55 3.81 -9.45 -6.65
N GLY A 56 4.41 -8.26 -6.58
CA GLY A 56 5.27 -7.72 -7.63
C GLY A 56 6.76 -7.94 -7.36
N ALA A 57 7.45 -8.55 -8.34
CA ALA A 57 8.92 -8.57 -8.42
C ALA A 57 9.36 -7.93 -9.75
N GLY A 58 9.55 -6.60 -9.75
CA GLY A 58 9.87 -5.84 -10.95
C GLY A 58 8.69 -5.82 -11.95
N GLN A 59 8.89 -6.38 -13.15
CA GLN A 59 7.83 -6.55 -14.17
C GLN A 59 7.27 -7.97 -14.25
N SER A 60 7.71 -8.88 -13.39
CA SER A 60 7.22 -10.26 -13.35
C SER A 60 6.32 -10.49 -12.14
N ILE A 61 5.20 -11.18 -12.36
CA ILE A 61 4.39 -11.74 -11.29
C ILE A 61 5.06 -13.06 -10.90
N GLN A 62 5.86 -13.06 -9.83
CA GLN A 62 6.32 -14.28 -9.19
C GLN A 62 5.47 -14.52 -7.95
N VAL A 63 4.91 -15.73 -7.84
CA VAL A 63 4.24 -16.19 -6.62
C VAL A 63 5.33 -16.52 -5.61
N ASP A 64 5.96 -15.48 -5.04
CA ASP A 64 7.01 -15.59 -4.02
C ASP A 64 6.39 -15.95 -2.66
N ALA A 65 7.23 -16.45 -1.74
CA ALA A 65 6.95 -16.86 -0.36
C ALA A 65 6.11 -15.87 0.49
N ARG A 66 5.97 -14.64 0.01
CA ARG A 66 5.27 -13.52 0.65
C ARG A 66 3.75 -13.72 0.64
N LEU A 67 3.20 -14.34 -0.41
CA LEU A 67 1.76 -14.58 -0.55
C LEU A 67 1.20 -15.52 0.54
N PRO A 68 1.77 -16.73 0.75
CA PRO A 68 1.36 -17.61 1.84
C PRO A 68 1.62 -16.99 3.22
N ALA A 69 2.70 -16.22 3.42
CA ALA A 69 2.95 -15.54 4.69
C ALA A 69 1.87 -14.50 5.04
N VAL A 70 1.39 -13.72 4.06
CA VAL A 70 0.29 -12.77 4.25
C VAL A 70 -1.03 -13.48 4.54
N LEU A 71 -1.31 -14.61 3.88
CA LEU A 71 -2.50 -15.41 4.14
C LEU A 71 -2.51 -15.99 5.57
N VAL A 72 -1.37 -16.48 6.05
CA VAL A 72 -1.22 -16.97 7.44
C VAL A 72 -1.43 -15.82 8.43
N ALA A 73 -0.84 -14.65 8.17
CA ALA A 73 -1.03 -13.48 9.02
C ALA A 73 -2.50 -13.06 9.10
N ALA A 74 -3.20 -13.02 7.95
CA ALA A 74 -4.63 -12.70 7.88
C ALA A 74 -5.47 -13.71 8.68
N GLY A 75 -5.17 -15.01 8.57
CA GLY A 75 -5.85 -16.06 9.33
C GLY A 75 -5.66 -15.93 10.84
N LEU A 76 -4.42 -15.76 11.31
CA LEU A 76 -4.12 -15.61 12.73
C LEU A 76 -4.74 -14.33 13.31
N TYR A 77 -4.79 -13.24 12.54
CA TYR A 77 -5.42 -12.00 12.98
C TYR A 77 -6.96 -12.14 13.06
N ALA A 78 -7.59 -12.90 12.16
CA ALA A 78 -9.01 -13.22 12.23
C ALA A 78 -9.36 -14.03 13.50
N LEU A 79 -8.45 -14.88 13.96
CA LEU A 79 -8.53 -15.62 15.22
C LEU A 79 -8.27 -14.75 16.47
N ARG A 80 -8.05 -13.44 16.32
CA ARG A 80 -7.74 -12.47 17.38
C ARG A 80 -6.48 -12.83 18.20
N VAL A 81 -5.50 -13.47 17.56
CA VAL A 81 -4.19 -13.77 18.16
C VAL A 81 -3.42 -12.46 18.40
N PRO A 82 -2.66 -12.32 19.52
CA PRO A 82 -1.85 -11.13 19.78
C PRO A 82 -0.92 -10.79 18.61
N PHE A 83 -0.91 -9.51 18.20
CA PHE A 83 -0.22 -9.04 16.99
C PHE A 83 1.25 -9.48 16.89
N VAL A 84 1.98 -9.48 18.00
CA VAL A 84 3.38 -9.91 18.05
C VAL A 84 3.53 -11.37 17.60
N VAL A 85 2.63 -12.25 18.04
CA VAL A 85 2.65 -13.67 17.67
C VAL A 85 2.32 -13.85 16.19
N VAL A 86 1.39 -13.06 15.65
CA VAL A 86 1.06 -13.05 14.22
C VAL A 86 2.28 -12.67 13.37
N VAL A 87 3.00 -11.61 13.76
CA VAL A 87 4.20 -11.15 13.05
C VAL A 87 5.31 -12.20 13.07
N ILE A 88 5.57 -12.81 14.24
CA ILE A 88 6.59 -13.86 14.37
C ILE A 88 6.24 -15.07 13.51
N ALA A 89 4.98 -15.52 13.54
CA ALA A 89 4.53 -16.66 12.75
C ALA A 89 4.63 -16.39 11.24
N ALA A 90 4.18 -15.22 10.78
CA ALA A 90 4.28 -14.83 9.37
C ALA A 90 5.75 -14.73 8.90
N ALA A 91 6.63 -14.16 9.73
CA ALA A 91 8.06 -14.08 9.46
C ALA A 91 8.70 -15.48 9.39
N ALA A 92 8.34 -16.38 10.31
CA ALA A 92 8.82 -17.76 10.31
C ALA A 92 8.37 -18.52 9.05
N VAL A 93 7.11 -18.37 8.63
CA VAL A 93 6.58 -18.96 7.40
C VAL A 93 7.34 -18.42 6.18
N ALA A 94 7.53 -17.11 6.09
CA ALA A 94 8.29 -16.51 4.99
C ALA A 94 9.75 -17.01 4.95
N ALA A 95 10.41 -17.11 6.11
CA ALA A 95 11.78 -17.60 6.23
C ALA A 95 11.90 -19.08 5.83
N LEU A 96 10.96 -19.93 6.24
CA LEU A 96 10.94 -21.36 5.90
C LEU A 96 10.75 -21.58 4.41
N ILE A 97 9.80 -20.88 3.79
CA ILE A 97 9.57 -21.02 2.35
C ILE A 97 10.79 -20.54 1.56
N ARG A 98 11.42 -19.44 1.99
CA ARG A 98 12.64 -18.93 1.37
C ARG A 98 13.88 -19.81 1.60
N ALA A 99 13.89 -20.63 2.65
CA ALA A 99 14.96 -21.60 2.89
C ALA A 99 14.78 -22.87 2.03
N LEU A 100 13.56 -23.15 1.57
CA LEU A 100 13.21 -24.33 0.77
C LEU A 100 13.16 -24.05 -0.75
N THR A 101 13.23 -22.79 -1.17
CA THR A 101 13.14 -22.32 -2.56
C THR A 101 14.42 -21.60 -2.97
#